data_AF-A0A0G1V8B3-F1
#
_entry.id   AF-A0A0G1V8B3-F1
#
_cell.length_a   1.000
_cell.length_b   1.000
_cell.length_c   1.000
_cell.angle_alpha   90.00
_cell.angle_beta   90.00
_cell.angle_gamma   90.00
#
_symmetry.space_group_name_H-M   'P 1'
#
loop_
_entity.id
_entity.type
_entity.pdbx_description
1 polymer ?
#
loop_
_entity_poly.entity_id
_entity_poly.type
_entity_poly.pdbx_seq_one_letter_code
_entity_poly.pdbx_strand_id
1 'polypeptide(L)'
;MYIIIPLLLIAGSLLGVTIIVRRKMPYLRKLSPEAHQVGDSILRDYFPELVAWFRSIKWHENRQAALRETEKFLRRMRLVFLKFDHLSERLIKKVRKVHLSSDFKAKTENVSLNKEVPAAPQGGTAPALETPESLKAREQELIIEISQDPKNASLYETLGDLYLKINSDIDAREAYEAALAIEPNNQIVARKYSSLLKKSTATTQ
;
A
#
# COMPACT_ATOMS: atom_id res chain seq x y z
N MET A 1 -14.65 2.93 -5.07
CA MET A 1 -14.15 3.88 -4.04
C MET A 1 -15.13 3.90 -2.87
N TYR A 2 -16.44 3.82 -3.14
CA TYR A 2 -17.51 3.71 -2.15
C TYR A 2 -17.54 2.44 -1.28
N ILE A 3 -16.82 1.37 -1.60
CA ILE A 3 -16.81 0.12 -0.81
C ILE A 3 -15.68 0.10 0.24
N ILE A 4 -14.59 0.83 0.01
CA ILE A 4 -13.42 0.83 0.91
C ILE A 4 -13.72 1.64 2.18
N ILE A 5 -14.41 2.77 2.05
CA ILE A 5 -14.81 3.62 3.17
C ILE A 5 -15.71 2.89 4.19
N PRO A 6 -16.83 2.24 3.79
CA PRO A 6 -17.64 1.49 4.73
C PRO A 6 -16.90 0.28 5.29
N LEU A 7 -16.02 -0.37 4.50
CA LEU A 7 -15.23 -1.50 4.99
C LEU A 7 -14.19 -1.08 6.05
N LEU A 8 -13.54 0.07 5.88
CA LEU A 8 -12.65 0.66 6.88
C LEU A 8 -13.41 1.09 8.14
N LEU A 9 -14.61 1.64 7.97
CA LEU A 9 -15.48 2.04 9.08
C LEU A 9 -15.96 0.82 9.87
N ILE A 10 -16.36 -0.26 9.19
CA ILE A 10 -16.72 -1.53 9.81
C ILE A 10 -15.50 -2.13 10.52
N ALA A 11 -14.32 -2.17 9.89
CA ALA A 11 -13.12 -2.72 10.50
C ALA A 11 -12.65 -1.91 11.73
N GLY A 12 -12.69 -0.57 11.64
CA GLY A 12 -12.40 0.33 12.75
C GLY A 12 -13.41 0.22 13.88
N SER A 13 -14.70 0.07 13.56
CA SER A 13 -15.75 -0.19 14.54
C SER A 13 -15.54 -1.54 15.24
N LEU A 14 -15.21 -2.60 14.49
CA LEU A 14 -14.95 -3.92 15.03
C LEU A 14 -13.73 -3.91 15.97
N LEU A 15 -12.65 -3.23 15.58
CA LEU A 15 -11.45 -3.06 16.40
C LEU A 15 -11.75 -2.24 17.66
N GLY A 16 -12.50 -1.14 17.53
CA GLY A 16 -12.93 -0.32 18.65
C GLY A 16 -13.75 -1.11 19.65
N VAL A 17 -14.75 -1.85 19.18
CA VAL A 17 -15.56 -2.76 20.03
C VAL A 17 -14.68 -3.81 20.69
N THR A 18 -13.77 -4.44 19.94
CA THR A 18 -12.86 -5.46 20.48
C THR A 18 -11.95 -4.90 21.58
N ILE A 19 -11.42 -3.69 21.39
CA ILE A 19 -10.56 -2.99 22.36
C ILE A 19 -11.36 -2.57 23.59
N ILE A 20 -12.57 -2.01 23.41
CA ILE A 20 -13.45 -1.59 24.50
C ILE A 20 -13.87 -2.79 25.34
N VAL A 21 -14.30 -3.88 24.71
CA VAL A 21 -14.66 -5.13 25.38
C VAL A 21 -13.47 -5.68 26.16
N ARG A 22 -12.28 -5.77 25.55
CA ARG A 22 -11.07 -6.22 26.25
C ARG A 22 -10.71 -5.34 27.44
N ARG A 23 -10.88 -4.01 27.32
CA ARG A 23 -10.56 -3.05 28.39
C ARG A 23 -11.61 -3.01 29.51
N LYS A 24 -12.89 -3.21 29.22
CA LYS A 24 -14.00 -3.22 30.20
C LYS A 24 -14.35 -4.60 30.75
N MET A 25 -13.80 -5.69 30.18
CA MET A 25 -13.97 -7.05 30.71
C MET A 25 -13.72 -7.20 32.22
N PRO A 26 -12.72 -6.56 32.86
CA PRO A 26 -12.52 -6.73 34.30
C PRO A 26 -13.67 -6.21 35.18
N TYR A 27 -14.50 -5.28 34.68
CA TYR A 27 -15.66 -4.76 35.41
C TYR A 27 -16.90 -5.65 35.23
N LEU A 28 -17.11 -6.22 34.03
CA LEU A 28 -18.18 -7.19 33.76
C LEU A 28 -18.00 -8.50 34.55
N ARG A 29 -16.75 -8.85 34.87
CA ARG A 29 -16.40 -9.98 35.74
C ARG A 29 -16.89 -9.85 37.19
N LYS A 30 -17.18 -8.63 37.66
CA LYS A 30 -17.56 -8.37 39.06
C LYS A 30 -19.07 -8.32 39.29
N LEU A 31 -19.87 -8.22 38.22
CA LEU A 31 -21.32 -8.05 38.27
C LEU A 31 -22.11 -9.33 37.94
N SER A 32 -21.44 -10.46 37.72
CA SER A 32 -22.09 -11.75 37.51
C SER A 32 -21.68 -12.74 38.61
N PRO A 33 -22.31 -12.69 39.80
CA PRO A 33 -22.04 -13.62 40.89
C PRO A 33 -22.71 -14.99 40.71
N GLU A 34 -23.55 -15.19 39.69
CA GLU A 34 -24.29 -16.45 39.49
C GLU A 34 -24.15 -17.12 38.10
N ALA A 35 -23.39 -16.57 37.16
CA ALA A 35 -23.12 -17.27 35.91
C ALA A 35 -21.82 -18.09 36.03
N HIS A 36 -21.99 -19.39 36.24
CA HIS A 36 -20.91 -20.37 36.29
C HIS A 36 -19.97 -20.28 35.08
N GLN A 37 -18.66 -20.22 35.37
CA GLN A 37 -17.55 -20.55 34.46
C GLN A 37 -17.47 -19.79 33.13
N VAL A 38 -17.39 -18.45 33.17
CA VAL A 38 -16.83 -17.68 32.05
C VAL A 38 -15.29 -17.83 32.03
N GLY A 39 -14.84 -19.07 31.80
CA GLY A 39 -13.46 -19.48 31.65
C GLY A 39 -13.16 -19.74 30.18
N ASP A 40 -12.20 -19.00 29.64
CA ASP A 40 -11.47 -19.24 28.39
C ASP A 40 -12.15 -19.07 27.03
N SER A 41 -13.48 -19.00 26.88
CA SER A 41 -14.06 -19.01 25.52
C SER A 41 -15.28 -18.12 25.35
N ILE A 42 -15.07 -16.81 25.34
CA ILE A 42 -16.07 -15.79 24.93
C ILE A 42 -16.74 -16.18 23.59
N LEU A 43 -15.98 -16.71 22.63
CA LEU A 43 -16.53 -17.17 21.34
C LEU A 43 -17.56 -18.30 21.47
N ARG A 44 -17.43 -19.16 22.49
CA ARG A 44 -18.36 -20.28 22.73
C ARG A 44 -19.67 -19.79 23.36
N ASP A 45 -19.62 -18.75 24.18
CA ASP A 45 -20.80 -18.13 24.79
C ASP A 45 -21.60 -17.29 23.78
N TYR A 46 -20.91 -16.54 22.91
CA TYR A 46 -21.59 -15.69 21.92
C TYR A 46 -21.97 -16.42 20.63
N PHE A 47 -21.22 -17.46 20.23
CA PHE A 47 -21.46 -18.23 18.99
C PHE A 47 -21.43 -19.74 19.25
N PRO A 48 -22.34 -20.26 20.09
CA PRO A 48 -22.34 -21.67 20.49
C PRO A 48 -22.50 -22.61 19.28
N GLU A 49 -23.32 -22.24 18.29
CA GLU A 49 -23.51 -23.04 17.07
C GLU A 49 -22.28 -23.06 16.16
N LEU A 50 -21.56 -21.94 16.06
CA LEU A 50 -20.37 -21.85 15.19
C LEU A 50 -19.22 -22.68 15.75
N VAL A 51 -19.03 -22.64 17.08
CA VAL A 51 -18.02 -23.45 17.77
C VAL A 51 -18.41 -24.93 17.78
N ALA A 52 -19.70 -25.25 17.99
CA ALA A 52 -20.20 -26.61 17.88
C ALA A 52 -20.00 -27.16 16.46
N TRP A 53 -20.26 -26.36 15.43
CA TRP A 53 -19.99 -26.70 14.04
C TRP A 53 -18.49 -26.94 13.79
N PHE A 54 -17.61 -26.03 14.22
CA PHE A 54 -16.15 -26.19 14.06
C PHE A 54 -15.60 -27.42 14.77
N ARG A 55 -16.16 -27.78 15.92
CA ARG A 55 -15.79 -28.97 16.70
C ARG A 55 -16.39 -30.26 16.15
N SER A 56 -17.56 -30.18 15.49
CA SER A 56 -18.20 -31.30 14.81
C SER A 56 -17.45 -31.72 13.54
N ILE A 57 -16.56 -30.87 13.02
CA ILE A 57 -15.64 -31.25 11.95
C ILE A 57 -14.66 -32.27 12.54
N LYS A 58 -14.86 -33.54 12.22
CA LYS A 58 -13.98 -34.64 12.61
C LYS A 58 -12.71 -34.63 11.75
N TRP A 59 -11.78 -33.74 12.08
CA TRP A 59 -10.47 -33.56 11.44
C TRP A 59 -9.54 -34.78 11.51
N HIS A 60 -9.97 -35.94 12.04
CA HIS A 60 -9.10 -37.09 12.25
C HIS A 60 -9.21 -38.15 11.14
N GLU A 61 -10.41 -38.35 10.60
CA GLU A 61 -10.69 -39.40 9.61
C GLU A 61 -10.44 -38.91 8.18
N ASN A 62 -10.81 -37.65 7.92
CA ASN A 62 -10.63 -37.04 6.61
C ASN A 62 -9.27 -36.36 6.42
N ARG A 63 -8.26 -36.52 7.28
CA ARG A 63 -6.96 -35.82 7.11
C ARG A 63 -6.35 -36.04 5.73
N GLN A 64 -6.38 -37.27 5.23
CA GLN A 64 -5.76 -37.60 3.95
C GLN A 64 -6.56 -37.07 2.74
N ALA A 65 -7.90 -37.11 2.83
CA ALA A 65 -8.78 -36.52 1.81
C ALA A 65 -8.75 -34.99 1.84
N ALA A 66 -8.77 -34.41 3.03
CA ALA A 66 -8.63 -32.98 3.29
C ALA A 66 -7.27 -32.47 2.81
N LEU A 67 -6.16 -33.21 2.97
CA LEU A 67 -4.86 -32.81 2.42
C LEU A 67 -4.86 -32.74 0.89
N ARG A 68 -5.58 -33.64 0.21
CA ARG A 68 -5.73 -33.60 -1.26
C ARG A 68 -6.64 -32.47 -1.72
N GLU A 69 -7.71 -32.20 -0.99
CA GLU A 69 -8.61 -31.09 -1.29
C GLU A 69 -7.98 -29.74 -0.97
N THR A 70 -7.23 -29.64 0.13
CA THR A 70 -6.46 -28.45 0.45
C THR A 70 -5.38 -28.23 -0.59
N GLU A 71 -4.68 -29.26 -1.10
CA GLU A 71 -3.72 -29.06 -2.20
C GLU A 71 -4.39 -28.45 -3.45
N LYS A 72 -5.56 -28.95 -3.84
CA LYS A 72 -6.35 -28.38 -4.95
C LYS A 72 -6.82 -26.95 -4.65
N PHE A 73 -7.25 -26.70 -3.42
CA PHE A 73 -7.67 -25.38 -2.95
C PHE A 73 -6.50 -24.40 -2.91
N LEU A 74 -5.35 -24.80 -2.40
CA LEU A 74 -4.10 -24.03 -2.39
C LEU A 74 -3.65 -23.71 -3.80
N ARG A 75 -3.80 -24.65 -4.74
CA ARG A 75 -3.50 -24.41 -6.17
C ARG A 75 -4.45 -23.38 -6.80
N ARG A 76 -5.74 -23.40 -6.44
CA ARG A 76 -6.70 -22.35 -6.82
C ARG A 76 -6.44 -21.02 -6.11
N MET A 77 -6.12 -21.06 -4.82
CA MET A 77 -5.77 -19.89 -4.01
C MET A 77 -4.52 -19.20 -4.54
N ARG A 78 -3.52 -19.94 -5.04
CA ARG A 78 -2.35 -19.37 -5.71
C ARG A 78 -2.73 -18.55 -6.94
N LEU A 79 -3.70 -19.01 -7.73
CA LEU A 79 -4.21 -18.24 -8.88
C LEU A 79 -5.04 -17.03 -8.44
N VAL A 80 -5.79 -17.15 -7.35
CA VAL A 80 -6.49 -16.01 -6.74
C VAL A 80 -5.49 -15.00 -6.19
N PHE A 81 -4.40 -15.46 -5.60
CA PHE A 81 -3.31 -14.63 -5.09
C PHE A 81 -2.64 -13.84 -6.21
N LEU A 82 -2.40 -14.48 -7.36
CA LEU A 82 -1.90 -13.79 -8.55
C LEU A 82 -2.87 -12.70 -9.05
N LYS A 83 -4.19 -12.95 -8.99
CA LYS A 83 -5.19 -11.91 -9.28
C LYS A 83 -5.25 -10.84 -8.18
N PHE A 84 -4.92 -11.22 -6.95
CA PHE A 84 -4.87 -10.32 -5.81
C PHE A 84 -3.71 -9.34 -5.92
N ASP A 85 -2.58 -9.71 -6.53
CA ASP A 85 -1.51 -8.77 -6.86
C ASP A 85 -1.98 -7.67 -7.82
N HIS A 86 -2.76 -8.01 -8.85
CA HIS A 86 -3.32 -6.98 -9.72
C HIS A 86 -4.35 -6.09 -9.00
N LEU A 87 -5.06 -6.64 -8.00
CA LEU A 87 -5.96 -5.86 -7.15
C LEU A 87 -5.18 -4.97 -6.18
N SER A 88 -4.04 -5.44 -5.66
CA SER A 88 -3.16 -4.70 -4.76
C SER A 88 -2.58 -3.50 -5.49
N GLU A 89 -2.10 -3.67 -6.73
CA GLU A 89 -1.65 -2.55 -7.57
C GLU A 89 -2.77 -1.53 -7.84
N ARG A 90 -3.99 -2.00 -8.11
CA ARG A 90 -5.16 -1.10 -8.31
C ARG A 90 -5.51 -0.36 -7.03
N LEU A 91 -5.34 -0.97 -5.86
CA LEU A 91 -5.55 -0.35 -4.55
C LEU A 91 -4.45 0.67 -4.26
N ILE A 92 -3.18 0.34 -4.52
CA ILE A 92 -2.02 1.21 -4.34
C ILE A 92 -2.16 2.47 -5.22
N LYS A 93 -2.46 2.30 -6.51
CA LYS A 93 -2.69 3.43 -7.44
C LYS A 93 -3.85 4.32 -6.98
N LYS A 94 -4.90 3.73 -6.39
CA LYS A 94 -6.06 4.47 -5.90
C LYS A 94 -5.78 5.22 -4.60
N VAL A 95 -5.04 4.61 -3.67
CA VAL A 95 -4.61 5.26 -2.42
C VAL A 95 -3.65 6.41 -2.72
N ARG A 96 -2.70 6.22 -3.65
CA ARG A 96 -1.81 7.28 -4.15
C ARG A 96 -2.60 8.46 -4.73
N LYS A 97 -3.62 8.20 -5.55
CA LYS A 97 -4.47 9.24 -6.15
C LYS A 97 -5.38 9.95 -5.13
N VAL A 98 -5.81 9.26 -4.06
CA VAL A 98 -6.66 9.83 -3.00
C VAL A 98 -5.87 10.73 -2.07
N HIS A 99 -4.65 10.36 -1.66
CA HIS A 99 -3.76 11.26 -0.94
C HIS A 99 -3.41 12.50 -1.77
N LEU A 100 -3.13 12.30 -3.07
CA LEU A 100 -2.86 13.41 -3.98
C LEU A 100 -4.04 14.39 -4.08
N SER A 101 -5.28 13.91 -4.05
CA SER A 101 -6.48 14.76 -4.16
C SER A 101 -6.98 15.31 -2.81
N SER A 102 -6.74 14.63 -1.68
CA SER A 102 -7.00 15.18 -0.35
C SER A 102 -6.00 16.27 0.03
N ASP A 103 -4.71 16.07 -0.29
CA ASP A 103 -3.67 17.08 -0.10
C ASP A 103 -3.90 18.28 -1.03
N PHE A 104 -4.33 18.04 -2.28
CA PHE A 104 -4.69 19.12 -3.20
C PHE A 104 -5.90 19.91 -2.69
N LYS A 105 -6.93 19.25 -2.16
CA LYS A 105 -8.14 19.93 -1.67
C LYS A 105 -7.90 20.72 -0.38
N ALA A 106 -7.18 20.14 0.59
CA ALA A 106 -6.76 20.83 1.81
C ALA A 106 -5.80 21.99 1.51
N LYS A 107 -4.97 21.87 0.47
CA LYS A 107 -4.07 22.95 0.06
C LYS A 107 -4.77 24.04 -0.76
N THR A 108 -5.75 23.72 -1.62
CA THR A 108 -6.57 24.76 -2.29
C THR A 108 -7.39 25.60 -1.31
N GLU A 109 -7.83 25.03 -0.18
CA GLU A 109 -8.52 25.80 0.86
C GLU A 109 -7.57 26.79 1.58
N ASN A 110 -6.29 26.42 1.74
CA ASN A 110 -5.25 27.28 2.31
C ASN A 110 -4.62 28.27 1.30
N VAL A 111 -4.68 27.97 -0.01
CA VAL A 111 -4.10 28.82 -1.08
C VAL A 111 -5.04 29.97 -1.49
N SER A 112 -6.34 29.91 -1.19
CA SER A 112 -7.25 31.02 -1.45
C SER A 112 -7.04 32.26 -0.56
N LEU A 113 -6.25 32.19 0.52
CA LEU A 113 -5.98 33.32 1.40
C LEU A 113 -4.68 34.08 1.11
N ASN A 114 -3.72 33.48 0.39
CA ASN A 114 -2.43 34.13 0.10
C ASN A 114 -2.22 34.24 -1.42
N LYS A 115 -2.99 35.13 -2.04
CA LYS A 115 -2.76 35.56 -3.42
C LYS A 115 -1.88 36.80 -3.42
N GLU A 116 -0.58 36.60 -3.55
CA GLU A 116 0.31 37.61 -4.12
C GLU A 116 1.22 36.93 -5.15
N VAL A 117 0.90 37.21 -6.40
CA VAL A 117 1.73 36.91 -7.57
C VAL A 117 2.93 37.86 -7.51
N PRO A 118 4.14 37.36 -7.77
CA PRO A 118 4.85 37.99 -8.89
C PRO A 118 5.55 36.97 -9.80
N ALA A 119 5.32 37.21 -11.09
CA ALA A 119 6.27 37.19 -12.20
C ALA A 119 7.29 36.04 -12.29
N ALA A 120 7.17 35.30 -13.40
CA ALA A 120 8.27 34.55 -13.99
C ALA A 120 9.51 35.44 -14.20
N PRO A 121 10.71 34.84 -14.09
CA PRO A 121 11.63 34.93 -15.22
C PRO A 121 12.28 33.59 -15.59
N GLN A 122 12.71 33.55 -16.84
CA GLN A 122 13.32 32.44 -17.56
C GLN A 122 14.76 32.13 -17.11
N GLY A 123 15.18 30.88 -17.31
CA GLY A 123 16.57 30.53 -17.69
C GLY A 123 17.61 30.37 -16.57
N GLY A 124 18.23 29.18 -16.52
CA GLY A 124 19.60 28.98 -16.03
C GLY A 124 19.80 28.64 -14.55
N THR A 125 20.14 27.36 -14.31
CA THR A 125 21.10 26.84 -13.31
C THR A 125 21.11 27.37 -11.85
N ALA A 126 20.89 26.41 -10.92
CA ALA A 126 21.19 26.39 -9.47
C ALA A 126 19.95 26.44 -8.53
N PRO A 127 20.00 25.73 -7.38
CA PRO A 127 18.87 24.98 -6.85
C PRO A 127 17.92 25.87 -6.06
N ALA A 128 16.84 26.30 -6.71
CA ALA A 128 15.64 26.76 -6.00
C ALA A 128 15.18 25.61 -5.10
N LEU A 129 15.01 25.88 -3.79
CA LEU A 129 14.57 24.93 -2.78
C LEU A 129 13.58 23.93 -3.39
N GLU A 130 14.04 22.70 -3.62
CA GLU A 130 13.20 21.61 -4.11
C GLU A 130 12.30 21.19 -2.93
N THR A 131 11.26 21.98 -2.69
CA THR A 131 10.25 21.63 -1.71
C THR A 131 9.67 20.26 -2.09
N PRO A 132 9.29 19.41 -1.12
CA PRO A 132 8.66 18.12 -1.41
C PRO A 132 7.44 18.24 -2.35
N GLU A 133 6.81 19.40 -2.36
CA GLU A 133 5.68 19.73 -3.21
C GLU A 133 6.07 19.99 -4.67
N SER A 134 7.20 20.66 -4.93
CA SER A 134 7.69 20.88 -6.30
C SER A 134 8.22 19.59 -6.93
N LEU A 135 8.82 18.70 -6.12
CA LEU A 135 9.24 17.37 -6.55
C LEU A 135 8.05 16.50 -6.97
N LYS A 136 6.97 16.50 -6.17
CA LYS A 136 5.71 15.80 -6.51
C LYS A 136 5.05 16.37 -7.77
N ALA A 137 5.05 17.69 -7.93
CA ALA A 137 4.51 18.32 -9.14
C ALA A 137 5.28 17.88 -10.39
N ARG A 138 6.61 17.81 -10.29
CA ARG A 138 7.49 17.35 -11.36
C ARG A 138 7.32 15.87 -11.69
N GLU A 139 7.12 15.02 -10.67
CA GLU A 139 6.76 13.61 -10.87
C GLU A 139 5.47 13.49 -11.66
N GLN A 140 4.44 14.26 -11.30
CA GLN A 140 3.14 14.23 -11.95
C GLN A 140 3.23 14.69 -13.42
N GLU A 141 4.05 15.70 -13.70
CA GLU A 141 4.31 16.18 -15.06
C GLU A 141 5.00 15.10 -15.91
N LEU A 142 6.05 14.46 -15.37
CA LEU A 142 6.74 13.34 -16.04
C LEU A 142 5.78 12.17 -16.31
N ILE A 143 4.89 11.84 -15.39
CA ILE A 143 3.89 10.78 -15.61
C ILE A 143 2.94 11.13 -16.76
N ILE A 144 2.54 12.41 -16.88
CA ILE A 144 1.71 12.87 -18.00
C ILE A 144 2.50 12.77 -19.31
N GLU A 145 3.77 13.19 -19.32
CA GLU A 145 4.61 13.13 -20.51
C GLU A 145 4.86 11.69 -20.96
N ILE A 146 5.17 10.78 -20.03
CA ILE A 146 5.29 9.34 -20.28
C ILE A 146 3.97 8.76 -20.82
N SER A 147 2.82 9.29 -20.38
CA SER A 147 1.53 8.84 -20.92
C SER A 147 1.31 9.25 -22.38
N GLN A 148 1.93 10.34 -22.82
CA GLN A 148 1.89 10.79 -24.21
C GLN A 148 2.92 10.04 -25.06
N ASP A 149 4.13 9.81 -24.51
CA ASP A 149 5.20 9.07 -25.17
C ASP A 149 5.81 7.97 -24.26
N PRO A 150 5.16 6.80 -24.19
CA PRO A 150 5.61 5.70 -23.34
C PRO A 150 6.85 4.98 -23.88
N LYS A 151 7.35 5.36 -25.06
CA LYS A 151 8.55 4.76 -25.67
C LYS A 151 9.79 5.64 -25.54
N ASN A 152 9.71 6.72 -24.78
CA ASN A 152 10.86 7.60 -24.56
C ASN A 152 11.64 7.20 -23.31
N ALA A 153 12.77 6.52 -23.49
CA ALA A 153 13.63 6.06 -22.40
C ALA A 153 14.17 7.22 -21.52
N SER A 154 14.36 8.41 -22.10
CA SER A 154 14.88 9.58 -21.39
C SER A 154 13.94 10.09 -20.30
N LEU A 155 12.62 9.92 -20.48
CA LEU A 155 11.62 10.30 -19.49
C LEU A 155 11.69 9.38 -18.27
N TYR A 156 11.86 8.09 -18.50
CA TYR A 156 12.05 7.09 -17.43
C TYR A 156 13.39 7.29 -16.70
N GLU A 157 14.45 7.69 -17.40
CA GLU A 157 15.71 8.09 -16.76
C GLU A 157 15.51 9.29 -15.82
N THR A 158 14.85 10.35 -16.32
CA THR A 158 14.59 11.57 -15.54
C THR A 158 13.70 11.28 -14.32
N LEU A 159 12.75 10.37 -14.46
CA LEU A 159 11.92 9.89 -13.36
C LEU A 159 12.74 9.15 -12.30
N GLY A 160 13.70 8.30 -12.72
CA GLY A 160 14.62 7.63 -11.81
C GLY A 160 15.54 8.59 -11.05
N ASP A 161 16.06 9.62 -11.72
CA ASP A 161 16.85 10.67 -11.10
C ASP A 161 16.02 11.47 -10.08
N LEU A 162 14.74 11.73 -10.39
CA LEU A 162 13.81 12.40 -9.48
C LEU A 162 13.55 11.56 -8.22
N TYR A 163 13.33 10.25 -8.37
CA TYR A 163 13.12 9.36 -7.23
C TYR A 163 14.36 9.24 -6.33
N LEU A 164 15.56 9.28 -6.92
CA LEU A 164 16.81 9.36 -6.16
C LEU A 164 16.86 10.61 -5.27
N LYS A 165 16.43 11.76 -5.78
CA LYS A 165 16.35 13.01 -4.99
C LYS A 165 15.36 12.92 -3.84
N ILE A 166 14.29 12.15 -4.01
CA ILE A 166 13.25 11.92 -2.99
C ILE A 166 13.68 10.83 -1.97
N ASN A 167 14.88 10.26 -2.11
CA ASN A 167 15.37 9.09 -1.35
C ASN A 167 14.50 7.83 -1.51
N SER A 168 13.79 7.70 -2.64
CA SER A 168 13.08 6.46 -2.98
C SER A 168 13.94 5.58 -3.89
N ASP A 169 14.88 4.86 -3.27
CA ASP A 169 15.81 3.97 -3.99
C ASP A 169 15.06 2.79 -4.68
N ILE A 170 13.85 2.43 -4.23
CA ILE A 170 13.03 1.38 -4.83
C ILE A 170 12.38 1.88 -6.11
N ASP A 171 11.64 3.00 -6.05
CA ASP A 171 10.96 3.55 -7.23
C ASP A 171 11.97 3.97 -8.31
N ALA A 172 13.16 4.44 -7.91
CA ALA A 172 14.25 4.74 -8.83
C ALA A 172 14.72 3.50 -9.63
N ARG A 173 14.71 2.30 -9.04
CA ARG A 173 15.07 1.06 -9.76
C ARG A 173 14.10 0.78 -10.88
N GLU A 174 12.82 0.80 -10.53
CA GLU A 174 11.75 0.48 -11.48
C GLU A 174 11.78 1.45 -12.66
N ALA A 175 12.01 2.73 -12.40
CA ALA A 175 12.15 3.74 -13.45
C ALA A 175 13.36 3.47 -14.37
N TYR A 176 14.54 3.17 -13.83
CA TYR A 176 15.71 2.84 -14.66
C TYR A 176 15.58 1.50 -15.39
N GLU A 177 14.93 0.51 -14.78
CA GLU A 177 14.64 -0.76 -15.44
C GLU A 177 13.69 -0.57 -16.62
N ALA A 178 12.64 0.25 -16.46
CA ALA A 178 11.75 0.63 -17.55
C ALA A 178 12.49 1.37 -18.68
N ALA A 179 13.41 2.28 -18.34
CA ALA A 179 14.25 2.95 -19.33
C ALA A 179 15.12 1.96 -20.13
N LEU A 180 15.77 1.00 -19.45
CA LEU A 180 16.60 -0.03 -20.09
C LEU A 180 15.80 -1.04 -20.90
N ALA A 181 14.53 -1.28 -20.53
CA ALA A 181 13.64 -2.14 -21.32
C ALA A 181 13.30 -1.52 -22.69
N ILE A 182 13.24 -0.18 -22.75
CA ILE A 182 13.00 0.56 -23.99
C ILE A 182 14.30 0.73 -24.78
N GLU A 183 15.37 1.18 -24.12
CA GLU A 183 16.69 1.36 -24.72
C GLU A 183 17.76 0.53 -23.98
N PRO A 184 17.94 -0.75 -24.35
CA PRO A 184 18.93 -1.62 -23.71
C PRO A 184 20.38 -1.16 -23.88
N ASN A 185 20.65 -0.31 -24.88
CA ASN A 185 21.99 0.19 -25.19
C ASN A 185 22.33 1.50 -24.47
N ASN A 186 21.43 2.02 -23.62
CA ASN A 186 21.71 3.23 -22.87
C ASN A 186 22.67 2.95 -21.70
N GLN A 187 23.96 3.13 -21.97
CA GLN A 187 25.04 2.90 -21.00
C GLN A 187 24.96 3.84 -19.79
N ILE A 188 24.36 5.03 -19.93
CA ILE A 188 24.24 6.01 -18.86
C ILE A 188 23.28 5.48 -17.80
N VAL A 189 22.07 5.08 -18.23
CA VAL A 189 21.06 4.48 -17.37
C VAL A 189 21.58 3.17 -16.76
N ALA A 190 22.25 2.33 -17.54
CA ALA A 190 22.82 1.08 -17.04
C ALA A 190 23.84 1.30 -15.90
N ARG A 191 24.66 2.35 -16.01
CA ARG A 191 25.61 2.73 -14.94
C ARG A 191 24.88 3.25 -13.69
N LYS A 192 23.88 4.11 -13.85
CA LYS A 192 23.05 4.64 -12.74
C LYS A 192 22.31 3.51 -12.02
N TYR A 193 21.72 2.58 -12.77
CA TYR A 193 21.07 1.39 -12.21
C TYR A 193 22.06 0.50 -11.45
N SER A 194 23.22 0.23 -12.05
CA SER A 194 24.27 -0.60 -11.42
C SER A 194 24.84 0.02 -10.14
N SER A 195 25.03 1.34 -10.09
CA SER A 195 25.52 2.03 -8.88
C SER A 195 24.48 1.98 -7.75
N LEU A 196 23.20 2.13 -8.10
CA LEU A 196 22.09 2.01 -7.16
C LEU A 196 21.96 0.60 -6.58
N LEU A 197 22.14 -0.45 -7.40
CA LEU A 197 22.14 -1.84 -6.93
C LEU A 197 23.25 -2.09 -5.92
N LYS A 198 24.47 -1.67 -6.24
CA LYS A 198 25.63 -1.78 -5.33
C LYS A 198 25.40 -1.08 -3.99
N LYS A 199 24.79 0.11 -4.01
CA LYS A 199 24.44 0.86 -2.78
C LYS A 199 23.53 0.02 -1.87
N SER A 200 22.47 -0.61 -2.39
CA SER A 200 21.58 -1.42 -1.54
C SER A 200 22.22 -2.68 -0.99
N THR A 201 23.11 -3.31 -1.75
CA THR A 201 23.79 -4.53 -1.27
C THR A 201 24.77 -4.20 -0.16
N ALA A 202 25.34 -2.99 -0.16
CA ALA A 202 26.22 -2.50 0.89
C ALA A 202 25.45 -2.11 2.17
N THR A 203 24.18 -1.69 2.07
CA THR A 203 23.34 -1.37 3.25
C THR A 203 22.76 -2.62 3.94
N THR A 204 22.84 -3.79 3.30
CA THR A 204 22.28 -5.05 3.82
C THR A 204 23.32 -5.92 4.55
N GLN A 205 24.58 -5.49 4.61
CA GLN A 205 25.65 -6.13 5.40
C GLN A 205 25.90 -5.36 6.70
#